data_AF-A0A2P7V3C2-F1
#
_entry.id   AF-A0A2P7V3C2-F1
#
_cell.length_a   1.000
_cell.length_b   1.000
_cell.length_c   1.000
_cell.angle_alpha   90.00
_cell.angle_beta   90.00
_cell.angle_gamma   90.00
#
_symmetry.space_group_name_H-M   'P 1'
#
loop_
_entity.id
_entity.type
_entity.pdbx_description
1 polymer ?
#
loop_
_entity_poly.entity_id
_entity_poly.type
_entity_poly.pdbx_seq_one_letter_code
_entity_poly.pdbx_strand_id
1 'polypeptide(L)'
;MISKDIFMEAVCEVCPATCWGKKAHCQVHDKHVGKIDSCPEWDKYTRDQEAKGQQKTVTARKEGFAWLSEQAPIVDFLQKAEEEIRDYNYMQIEIVRIQRFLREAGEGMVSQYGMDAGMPKGKGTNGDKTHAEVVRRERKWKRLQNLQDKIERINNAVETIPGEQERLVVEALLDGDKNNLIAKEIGVSRQRYYEIKRSAVMKMAWAMYGDQVQQTG
;
A
#
# COMPACT_ATOMS: atom_id res chain seq x y z
N MET A 1 1.12 -6.43 37.77
CA MET A 1 1.32 -7.40 38.86
C MET A 1 -0.06 -7.84 39.31
N ILE A 2 -0.35 -9.14 39.28
CA ILE A 2 -1.64 -9.68 39.72
C ILE A 2 -1.73 -9.47 41.24
N SER A 3 -2.83 -8.89 41.72
CA SER A 3 -3.00 -8.64 43.16
C SER A 3 -3.24 -9.95 43.91
N LYS A 4 -2.81 -9.99 45.16
CA LYS A 4 -2.97 -11.16 46.06
C LYS A 4 -4.43 -11.61 46.17
N ASP A 5 -5.36 -10.67 46.15
CA ASP A 5 -6.80 -10.92 46.26
C ASP A 5 -7.32 -11.77 45.09
N ILE A 6 -6.81 -11.53 43.87
CA ILE A 6 -7.19 -12.30 42.69
C ILE A 6 -6.75 -13.76 42.81
N PHE A 7 -5.57 -14.02 43.40
CA PHE A 7 -5.12 -15.40 43.62
C PHE A 7 -5.94 -16.12 44.69
N MET A 8 -6.39 -15.39 45.71
CA MET A 8 -7.23 -15.97 46.75
C MET A 8 -8.59 -16.40 46.20
N GLU A 9 -9.22 -15.57 45.36
CA GLU A 9 -10.50 -15.90 44.72
C GLU A 9 -10.34 -16.95 43.62
N ALA A 10 -9.44 -16.73 42.66
CA ALA A 10 -9.37 -17.59 41.47
C ALA A 10 -8.70 -18.96 41.71
N VAL A 11 -7.84 -19.07 42.72
CA VAL A 11 -7.06 -20.29 42.98
C VAL A 11 -7.42 -20.90 44.33
N CYS A 12 -7.43 -20.12 45.42
CA CYS A 12 -7.66 -20.66 46.75
C CYS A 12 -9.14 -20.97 47.06
N GLU A 13 -10.11 -20.42 46.34
CA GLU A 13 -11.52 -20.84 46.50
C GLU A 13 -11.75 -22.28 46.02
N VAL A 14 -11.07 -22.65 44.92
CA VAL A 14 -11.28 -23.93 44.22
C VAL A 14 -10.25 -24.99 44.64
N CYS A 15 -9.21 -24.60 45.36
CA CYS A 15 -8.15 -25.53 45.77
C CYS A 15 -8.68 -26.53 46.82
N PRO A 16 -8.47 -27.85 46.64
CA PRO A 16 -8.97 -28.87 47.56
C PRO A 16 -8.28 -28.84 48.93
N ALA A 17 -7.09 -28.21 49.02
CA ALA A 17 -6.32 -28.12 50.26
C ALA A 17 -6.68 -26.90 51.12
N THR A 18 -7.62 -26.07 50.68
CA THR A 18 -8.08 -24.88 51.38
C THR A 18 -9.47 -25.10 51.94
N CYS A 19 -9.61 -24.98 53.26
CA CYS A 19 -10.92 -24.99 53.90
C CYS A 19 -11.52 -23.59 53.78
N TRP A 20 -12.26 -23.36 52.68
CA TRP A 20 -12.91 -22.09 52.40
C TRP A 20 -14.09 -21.85 53.36
N GLY A 21 -14.20 -20.64 53.93
CA GLY A 21 -15.23 -20.30 54.93
C GLY A 21 -14.70 -19.44 56.08
N LYS A 22 -15.38 -19.46 57.25
CA LYS A 22 -15.16 -18.53 58.38
C LYS A 22 -13.73 -18.48 58.97
N LYS A 23 -12.84 -19.40 58.61
CA LYS A 23 -11.43 -19.42 59.03
C LYS A 23 -10.43 -19.67 57.89
N ALA A 24 -10.82 -19.43 56.63
CA ALA A 24 -10.05 -19.61 55.38
C ALA A 24 -8.59 -20.05 55.58
N HIS A 25 -8.40 -21.36 55.74
CA HIS A 25 -7.12 -21.96 56.15
C HIS A 25 -6.57 -22.84 55.03
N CYS A 26 -5.29 -22.68 54.71
CA CYS A 26 -4.59 -23.55 53.76
C CYS A 26 -3.88 -24.67 54.51
N GLN A 27 -4.20 -25.93 54.21
CA GLN A 27 -3.58 -27.10 54.83
C GLN A 27 -2.12 -27.32 54.36
N VAL A 28 -1.74 -26.80 53.18
CA VAL A 28 -0.37 -26.95 52.63
C VAL A 28 0.62 -26.02 53.34
N HIS A 29 0.18 -24.82 53.70
CA HIS A 29 1.02 -23.79 54.32
C HIS A 29 0.75 -23.60 55.82
N ASP A 30 -0.22 -24.34 56.36
CA ASP A 30 -0.67 -24.35 57.76
C ASP A 30 -0.90 -22.94 58.35
N LYS A 31 -1.49 -22.06 57.53
CA LYS A 31 -1.74 -20.65 57.84
C LYS A 31 -3.04 -20.19 57.19
N HIS A 32 -3.56 -19.07 57.69
CA HIS A 32 -4.68 -18.37 57.06
C HIS A 32 -4.29 -17.91 55.64
N VAL A 33 -5.18 -18.08 54.66
CA VAL A 33 -4.91 -17.83 53.23
C VAL A 33 -4.39 -16.40 52.97
N GLY A 34 -4.94 -15.40 53.67
CA GLY A 34 -4.47 -14.01 53.58
C GLY A 34 -3.02 -13.76 54.05
N LYS A 35 -2.41 -14.69 54.80
CA LYS A 35 -1.01 -14.61 55.28
C LYS A 35 -0.01 -15.42 54.42
N ILE A 36 -0.45 -15.98 53.29
CA ILE A 36 0.41 -16.74 52.38
C ILE A 36 1.01 -15.78 51.37
N ASP A 37 2.33 -15.71 51.25
CA ASP A 37 2.99 -14.77 50.32
C ASP A 37 3.42 -15.44 49.02
N SER A 38 3.47 -16.77 48.97
CA SER A 38 3.80 -17.56 47.78
C SER A 38 3.14 -18.95 47.84
N CYS A 39 2.55 -19.39 46.74
CA CYS A 39 1.96 -20.73 46.60
C CYS A 39 2.27 -21.30 45.21
N PRO A 40 2.67 -22.58 45.08
CA PRO A 40 2.95 -23.20 43.77
C PRO A 40 1.77 -23.17 42.80
N GLU A 41 0.54 -23.19 43.30
CA GLU A 41 -0.67 -23.11 42.47
C GLU A 41 -0.90 -21.68 41.94
N TRP A 42 -0.44 -20.64 42.65
CA TRP A 42 -0.48 -19.26 42.14
C TRP A 42 0.52 -19.06 41.01
N ASP A 43 1.70 -19.68 41.10
CA ASP A 43 2.70 -19.64 40.03
C ASP A 43 2.19 -20.34 38.76
N LYS A 44 1.51 -21.49 38.92
CA LYS A 44 0.86 -22.18 37.79
C LYS A 44 -0.23 -21.32 37.15
N TYR A 45 -1.11 -20.74 37.96
CA TYR A 45 -2.16 -19.84 37.47
C TYR A 45 -1.59 -18.64 36.71
N THR A 46 -0.50 -18.04 37.21
CA THR A 46 0.17 -16.92 36.53
C THR A 46 0.70 -17.34 35.15
N ARG A 47 1.38 -18.49 35.07
CA ARG A 47 1.88 -19.03 33.79
C ARG A 47 0.76 -19.34 32.80
N ASP A 48 -0.36 -19.87 33.28
CA ASP A 48 -1.53 -20.17 32.45
C ASP A 48 -2.21 -18.91 31.93
N GLN A 49 -2.24 -17.83 32.72
CA GLN A 49 -2.76 -16.53 32.29
C GLN A 49 -1.83 -15.86 31.25
N GLU A 50 -0.52 -15.96 31.41
CA GLU A 50 0.46 -15.47 30.43
C GLU A 50 0.33 -16.22 29.09
N ALA A 51 0.15 -17.55 29.12
CA ALA A 51 -0.06 -18.38 27.93
C ALA A 51 -1.38 -18.03 27.20
N LYS A 52 -2.47 -17.80 27.95
CA LYS A 52 -3.76 -17.36 27.39
C LYS A 52 -3.68 -15.94 26.81
N GLY A 53 -2.90 -15.05 27.42
CA GLY A 53 -2.63 -13.71 26.90
C GLY A 53 -1.93 -13.73 25.54
N GLN A 54 -0.91 -14.58 25.38
CA GLN A 54 -0.23 -14.77 24.10
C GLN A 54 -1.16 -15.40 23.04
N GLN A 55 -1.98 -16.39 23.41
CA GLN A 55 -2.97 -16.96 22.47
C GLN A 55 -4.02 -15.93 22.00
N LYS A 56 -4.55 -15.07 22.90
CA LYS A 56 -5.48 -13.98 22.52
C LYS A 56 -4.87 -12.98 21.54
N THR A 57 -3.59 -12.63 21.68
CA THR A 57 -2.92 -11.72 20.73
C THR A 57 -2.72 -12.37 19.36
N VAL A 58 -2.49 -13.69 19.31
CA VAL A 58 -2.27 -14.44 18.06
C VAL A 58 -3.60 -14.72 17.36
N THR A 59 -4.68 -15.04 18.08
CA THR A 59 -6.01 -15.25 17.48
C THR A 59 -6.64 -13.93 17.04
N ALA A 60 -6.55 -12.85 17.83
CA ALA A 60 -7.02 -11.52 17.40
C ALA A 60 -6.25 -11.00 16.16
N ARG A 61 -4.95 -11.31 16.05
CA ARG A 61 -4.14 -11.00 14.86
C ARG A 61 -4.51 -11.86 13.65
N LYS A 62 -4.95 -13.10 13.84
CA LYS A 62 -5.43 -13.99 12.77
C LYS A 62 -6.84 -13.62 12.29
N GLU A 63 -7.76 -13.33 13.21
CA GLU A 63 -9.12 -12.91 12.89
C GLU A 63 -9.14 -11.53 12.21
N GLY A 64 -8.29 -10.59 12.68
CA GLY A 64 -8.03 -9.33 11.99
C GLY A 64 -7.25 -9.43 10.68
N PHE A 65 -6.83 -10.63 10.26
CA PHE A 65 -6.22 -10.87 8.94
C PHE A 65 -7.22 -11.54 7.97
N ALA A 66 -8.19 -12.29 8.48
CA ALA A 66 -9.19 -12.99 7.67
C ALA A 66 -10.22 -12.03 7.02
N TRP A 67 -10.61 -10.94 7.68
CA TRP A 67 -11.46 -9.90 7.07
C TRP A 67 -10.77 -9.11 5.94
N LEU A 68 -9.43 -9.14 5.91
CA LEU A 68 -8.59 -8.33 5.03
C LEU A 68 -8.52 -9.00 3.66
N SER A 69 -8.62 -10.33 3.63
CA SER A 69 -8.68 -11.12 2.40
C SER A 69 -10.00 -10.99 1.65
N GLU A 70 -11.12 -10.70 2.33
CA GLU A 70 -12.44 -10.54 1.68
C GLU A 70 -12.63 -9.14 1.05
N GLN A 71 -11.96 -8.10 1.57
CA GLN A 71 -11.93 -6.76 0.93
C GLN A 71 -10.68 -6.52 0.06
N ALA A 72 -9.86 -7.56 -0.16
CA ALA A 72 -8.62 -7.49 -0.92
C ALA A 72 -8.70 -6.78 -2.29
N PRO A 73 -9.74 -6.99 -3.13
CA PRO A 73 -9.75 -6.34 -4.45
C PRO A 73 -9.88 -4.82 -4.34
N ILE A 74 -10.77 -4.29 -3.48
CA ILE A 74 -11.00 -2.85 -3.36
C ILE A 74 -9.74 -2.14 -2.85
N VAL A 75 -9.05 -2.73 -1.86
CA VAL A 75 -7.80 -2.15 -1.31
C VAL A 75 -6.69 -2.13 -2.37
N ASP A 76 -6.56 -3.18 -3.18
CA ASP A 76 -5.58 -3.26 -4.27
C ASP A 76 -5.85 -2.20 -5.35
N PHE A 77 -7.10 -2.00 -5.75
CA PHE A 77 -7.46 -0.96 -6.73
C PHE A 77 -7.20 0.46 -6.21
N LEU A 78 -7.39 0.72 -4.92
CA LEU A 78 -7.07 2.01 -4.32
C LEU A 78 -5.57 2.30 -4.33
N GLN A 79 -4.77 1.29 -3.98
CA GLN A 79 -3.33 1.40 -4.03
C GLN A 79 -2.85 1.66 -5.47
N LYS A 80 -3.38 0.92 -6.44
CA LYS A 80 -3.09 1.12 -7.86
C LYS A 80 -3.44 2.53 -8.34
N ALA A 81 -4.61 3.06 -7.95
CA ALA A 81 -5.00 4.42 -8.29
C ALA A 81 -4.03 5.46 -7.69
N GLU A 82 -3.62 5.29 -6.43
CA GLU A 82 -2.65 6.20 -5.79
C GLU A 82 -1.26 6.15 -6.46
N GLU A 83 -0.82 4.97 -6.91
CA GLU A 83 0.41 4.79 -7.67
C GLU A 83 0.31 5.47 -9.05
N GLU A 84 -0.79 5.26 -9.79
CA GLU A 84 -0.98 5.86 -11.11
C GLU A 84 -1.08 7.39 -11.07
N ILE A 85 -1.75 7.96 -10.05
CA ILE A 85 -1.80 9.42 -9.83
C ILE A 85 -0.38 9.96 -9.57
N ARG A 86 0.41 9.27 -8.74
CA ARG A 86 1.79 9.68 -8.41
C ARG A 86 2.71 9.61 -9.63
N ASP A 87 2.58 8.55 -10.42
CA ASP A 87 3.42 8.32 -11.59
C ASP A 87 3.03 9.20 -12.78
N TYR A 88 1.86 9.85 -12.75
CA TYR A 88 1.34 10.67 -13.85
C TYR A 88 2.33 11.74 -14.33
N ASN A 89 2.88 12.55 -13.43
CA ASN A 89 3.86 13.59 -13.81
C ASN A 89 5.08 12.95 -14.51
N TYR A 90 5.60 11.84 -13.98
CA TYR A 90 6.69 11.11 -14.62
C TYR A 90 6.29 10.56 -16.01
N MET A 91 5.06 10.06 -16.18
CA MET A 91 4.55 9.60 -17.47
C MET A 91 4.56 10.73 -18.51
N GLN A 92 4.15 11.94 -18.14
CA GLN A 92 4.18 13.11 -19.02
C GLN A 92 5.61 13.45 -19.47
N ILE A 93 6.56 13.50 -18.53
CA ILE A 93 7.98 13.74 -18.83
C ILE A 93 8.53 12.64 -19.76
N GLU A 94 8.14 11.38 -19.52
CA GLU A 94 8.61 10.25 -20.30
C GLU A 94 8.07 10.25 -21.73
N ILE A 95 6.81 10.65 -21.94
CA ILE A 95 6.24 10.85 -23.27
C ILE A 95 7.08 11.85 -24.06
N VAL A 96 7.37 13.01 -23.48
CA VAL A 96 8.19 14.05 -24.13
C VAL A 96 9.57 13.51 -24.48
N ARG A 97 10.20 12.76 -23.56
CA ARG A 97 11.51 12.15 -23.79
C ARG A 97 11.50 11.13 -24.93
N ILE A 98 10.48 10.26 -24.99
CA ILE A 98 10.35 9.26 -26.05
C ILE A 98 10.05 9.92 -27.40
N GLN A 99 9.14 10.90 -27.44
CA GLN A 99 8.80 11.64 -28.66
C GLN A 99 10.02 12.38 -29.23
N ARG A 100 10.80 13.05 -28.37
CA ARG A 100 12.05 13.70 -28.77
C ARG A 100 13.02 12.70 -29.40
N PHE A 101 13.21 11.57 -28.73
CA PHE A 101 14.08 10.51 -29.23
C PHE A 101 13.61 9.97 -30.61
N LEU A 102 12.31 9.76 -30.79
CA LEU A 102 11.76 9.25 -32.06
C LEU A 102 11.89 10.26 -33.20
N ARG A 103 11.80 11.57 -32.89
CA ARG A 103 12.01 12.66 -33.85
C ARG A 103 13.46 12.75 -34.31
N GLU A 104 14.41 12.81 -33.37
CA GLU A 104 15.85 12.89 -33.65
C GLU A 104 16.35 11.67 -34.46
N ALA A 105 15.77 10.49 -34.20
CA ALA A 105 16.09 9.26 -34.94
C ALA A 105 15.65 9.31 -36.42
N GLY A 106 14.73 10.19 -36.80
CA GLY A 106 14.31 10.43 -38.18
C GLY A 106 15.23 11.39 -38.95
N GLU A 107 15.84 12.36 -38.25
CA GLU A 107 16.68 13.41 -38.87
C GLU A 107 18.12 12.94 -39.15
N GLY A 108 18.63 11.97 -38.38
CA GLY A 108 20.01 11.45 -38.52
C GLY A 108 20.25 10.49 -39.69
N MET A 109 19.26 10.21 -40.55
CA MET A 109 19.35 9.18 -41.59
C MET A 109 19.69 9.73 -42.99
N VAL A 110 19.80 11.05 -43.17
CA VAL A 110 20.01 11.68 -44.50
C VAL A 110 21.37 12.38 -44.68
N SER A 111 22.19 12.57 -43.64
CA SER A 111 23.40 13.41 -43.75
C SER A 111 24.72 12.64 -43.60
N GLN A 112 25.19 11.99 -44.66
CA GLN A 112 26.60 12.04 -45.12
C GLN A 112 26.81 11.21 -46.42
N TYR A 113 26.10 11.56 -47.49
CA TYR A 113 26.60 11.28 -48.85
C TYR A 113 27.15 12.57 -49.43
N GLY A 114 28.18 13.12 -48.79
CA GLY A 114 29.03 14.14 -49.39
C GLY A 114 29.87 13.52 -50.50
N MET A 115 30.19 14.30 -51.52
CA MET A 115 30.85 13.87 -52.76
C MET A 115 32.26 13.25 -52.56
N ASP A 116 32.75 13.18 -51.32
CA ASP A 116 33.99 12.53 -50.88
C ASP A 116 33.80 11.08 -50.36
N ALA A 117 32.68 10.42 -50.67
CA ALA A 117 32.47 8.99 -50.38
C ALA A 117 33.33 8.10 -51.30
N GLY A 118 34.65 8.25 -51.19
CA GLY A 118 35.66 7.47 -51.90
C GLY A 118 35.53 5.99 -51.58
N MET A 119 35.14 5.24 -52.61
CA MET A 119 35.31 3.80 -52.82
C MET A 119 34.84 2.87 -51.66
N PRO A 120 33.78 2.05 -51.84
CA PRO A 120 33.37 1.09 -50.83
C PRO A 120 34.45 0.02 -50.62
N LYS A 121 35.17 0.08 -49.51
CA LYS A 121 36.01 -1.03 -49.07
C LYS A 121 35.10 -2.12 -48.49
N GLY A 122 34.95 -3.22 -49.23
CA GLY A 122 34.17 -4.38 -48.80
C GLY A 122 34.65 -4.90 -47.45
N LYS A 123 33.88 -4.65 -46.39
CA LYS A 123 34.07 -5.25 -45.07
C LYS A 123 32.72 -5.54 -44.42
N GLY A 124 32.49 -6.84 -44.18
CA GLY A 124 31.69 -7.40 -43.10
C GLY A 124 30.18 -7.16 -43.17
N THR A 125 29.42 -8.25 -43.25
CA THR A 125 28.01 -8.44 -42.88
C THR A 125 27.38 -7.27 -42.11
N ASN A 126 26.87 -6.26 -42.82
CA ASN A 126 26.24 -5.05 -42.25
C ASN A 126 24.72 -5.24 -42.02
N GLY A 127 24.23 -6.48 -41.95
CA GLY A 127 22.80 -6.80 -42.04
C GLY A 127 21.95 -6.54 -40.79
N ASP A 128 22.56 -6.34 -39.61
CA ASP A 128 21.81 -6.43 -38.35
C ASP A 128 21.68 -5.10 -37.58
N LYS A 129 22.44 -4.07 -37.95
CA LYS A 129 22.39 -2.76 -37.26
C LYS A 129 21.10 -1.98 -37.56
N THR A 130 20.61 -2.07 -38.80
CA THR A 130 19.35 -1.48 -39.21
C THR A 130 18.17 -2.20 -38.58
N HIS A 131 18.18 -3.53 -38.56
CA HIS A 131 17.16 -4.34 -37.93
C HIS A 131 17.07 -4.09 -36.40
N ALA A 132 18.21 -4.06 -35.70
CA ALA A 132 18.25 -3.74 -34.27
C ALA A 132 17.68 -2.34 -33.96
N GLU A 133 17.93 -1.35 -34.82
CA GLU A 133 17.39 0.00 -34.68
C GLU A 133 15.87 0.04 -34.89
N VAL A 134 15.34 -0.69 -35.88
CA VAL A 134 13.89 -0.81 -36.10
C VAL A 134 13.21 -1.42 -34.87
N VAL A 135 13.72 -2.54 -34.35
CA VAL A 135 13.18 -3.18 -33.14
C VAL A 135 13.22 -2.24 -31.94
N ARG A 136 14.30 -1.46 -31.79
CA ARG A 136 14.43 -0.48 -30.71
C ARG A 136 13.40 0.64 -30.82
N ARG A 137 13.13 1.14 -32.02
CA ARG A 137 12.10 2.16 -32.28
C ARG A 137 10.70 1.62 -32.03
N GLU A 138 10.42 0.40 -32.48
CA GLU A 138 9.13 -0.25 -32.28
C GLU A 138 8.81 -0.41 -30.78
N ARG A 139 9.78 -0.84 -29.97
CA ARG A 139 9.63 -0.93 -28.51
C ARG A 139 9.30 0.42 -27.88
N LYS A 140 9.91 1.51 -28.37
CA LYS A 140 9.64 2.86 -27.88
C LYS A 140 8.27 3.39 -28.33
N TRP A 141 7.84 3.10 -29.55
CA TRP A 141 6.48 3.38 -30.02
C TRP A 141 5.43 2.66 -29.17
N LYS A 142 5.61 1.36 -28.91
CA LYS A 142 4.73 0.59 -28.02
C LYS A 142 4.66 1.17 -26.62
N ARG A 143 5.81 1.54 -26.05
CA ARG A 143 5.86 2.20 -24.73
C ARG A 143 5.17 3.57 -24.75
N LEU A 144 5.35 4.36 -25.81
CA LEU A 144 4.70 5.66 -25.97
C LEU A 144 3.18 5.52 -25.99
N GLN A 145 2.64 4.61 -26.80
CA GLN A 145 1.20 4.33 -26.87
C GLN A 145 0.65 3.92 -25.50
N ASN A 146 1.29 2.94 -24.83
CA ASN A 146 0.86 2.52 -23.50
C ASN A 146 0.84 3.65 -22.45
N LEU A 147 1.76 4.62 -22.54
CA LEU A 147 1.78 5.78 -21.65
C LEU A 147 0.66 6.77 -21.99
N GLN A 148 0.40 6.99 -23.28
CA GLN A 148 -0.68 7.85 -23.76
C GLN A 148 -2.04 7.29 -23.32
N ASP A 149 -2.29 6.00 -23.52
CA ASP A 149 -3.54 5.33 -23.13
C ASP A 149 -3.77 5.44 -21.61
N LYS A 150 -2.70 5.29 -20.80
CA LYS A 150 -2.78 5.46 -19.35
C LYS A 150 -3.15 6.88 -18.95
N ILE A 151 -2.50 7.87 -19.55
CA ILE A 151 -2.78 9.30 -19.27
C ILE A 151 -4.20 9.66 -19.69
N GLU A 152 -4.65 9.19 -20.85
CA GLU A 152 -6.01 9.42 -21.33
C GLU A 152 -7.04 8.84 -20.36
N ARG A 153 -6.84 7.60 -19.90
CA ARG A 153 -7.70 6.98 -18.90
C ARG A 153 -7.76 7.79 -17.59
N ILE A 154 -6.62 8.28 -17.11
CA ILE A 154 -6.56 9.10 -15.90
C ILE A 154 -7.28 10.43 -16.12
N ASN A 155 -7.04 11.13 -17.23
CA ASN A 155 -7.71 12.40 -17.54
C ASN A 155 -9.23 12.24 -17.60
N ASN A 156 -9.71 11.20 -18.30
CA ASN A 156 -11.13 10.89 -18.38
C ASN A 156 -11.72 10.62 -16.99
N ALA A 157 -10.98 9.94 -16.10
CA ALA A 157 -11.42 9.71 -14.72
C ALA A 157 -11.52 11.01 -13.90
N VAL A 158 -10.60 11.97 -14.07
CA VAL A 158 -10.67 13.28 -13.38
C VAL A 158 -11.95 14.04 -13.74
N GLU A 159 -12.34 14.01 -15.02
CA GLU A 159 -13.55 14.71 -15.50
C GLU A 159 -14.84 14.21 -14.82
N THR A 160 -14.86 12.93 -14.41
CA THR A 160 -16.01 12.33 -13.72
C THR A 160 -16.18 12.77 -12.26
N ILE A 161 -15.16 13.37 -11.65
CA ILE A 161 -15.21 13.77 -10.24
C ILE A 161 -16.15 14.98 -10.08
N PRO A 162 -17.27 14.87 -9.34
CA PRO A 162 -18.24 15.95 -9.25
C PRO A 162 -17.82 17.09 -8.31
N GLY A 163 -17.02 16.80 -7.29
CA GLY A 163 -16.62 17.79 -6.27
C GLY A 163 -15.47 18.66 -6.74
N GLU A 164 -15.66 19.98 -6.75
CA GLU A 164 -14.64 20.94 -7.18
C GLU A 164 -13.36 20.88 -6.32
N GLN A 165 -13.50 20.82 -4.99
CA GLN A 165 -12.35 20.69 -4.08
C GLN A 165 -11.57 19.39 -4.30
N GLU A 166 -12.27 18.29 -4.57
CA GLU A 166 -11.63 17.00 -4.80
C GLU A 166 -10.92 16.99 -6.15
N ARG A 167 -11.56 17.56 -7.18
CA ARG A 167 -10.98 17.71 -8.51
C ARG A 167 -9.69 18.53 -8.46
N LEU A 168 -9.71 19.68 -7.79
CA LEU A 168 -8.53 20.54 -7.61
C LEU A 168 -7.40 19.79 -6.88
N VAL A 169 -7.71 19.03 -5.83
CA VAL A 169 -6.69 18.17 -5.16
C VAL A 169 -6.10 17.16 -6.13
N VAL A 170 -6.91 16.51 -6.97
CA VAL A 170 -6.43 15.52 -7.93
C VAL A 170 -5.57 16.18 -9.00
N GLU A 171 -6.01 17.27 -9.61
CA GLU A 171 -5.25 18.03 -10.60
C GLU A 171 -3.86 18.42 -10.06
N ALA A 172 -3.80 19.01 -8.86
CA ALA A 172 -2.53 19.36 -8.24
C ALA A 172 -1.65 18.13 -7.92
N LEU A 173 -2.25 16.98 -7.56
CA LEU A 173 -1.50 15.74 -7.37
C LEU A 173 -0.93 15.21 -8.70
N LEU A 174 -1.68 15.32 -9.80
CA LEU A 174 -1.22 14.93 -11.14
C LEU A 174 -0.11 15.84 -11.66
N ASP A 175 -0.17 17.13 -11.33
CA ASP A 175 0.90 18.10 -11.59
C ASP A 175 2.16 17.83 -10.74
N GLY A 176 2.05 16.97 -9.72
CA GLY A 176 3.15 16.55 -8.86
C GLY A 176 3.42 17.50 -7.69
N ASP A 177 2.43 18.32 -7.31
CA ASP A 177 2.56 19.24 -6.19
C ASP A 177 2.63 18.51 -4.86
N LYS A 178 3.34 19.14 -3.91
CA LYS A 178 3.48 18.60 -2.56
C LYS A 178 2.18 18.79 -1.81
N ASN A 179 1.69 17.74 -1.14
CA ASN A 179 0.51 17.78 -0.27
C ASN A 179 0.40 19.02 0.65
N ASN A 180 1.53 19.48 1.21
CA ASN A 180 1.55 20.65 2.09
C ASN A 180 1.29 21.98 1.36
N LEU A 181 1.64 22.08 0.08
CA LEU A 181 1.34 23.24 -0.77
C LEU A 181 -0.12 23.21 -1.17
N ILE A 182 -0.60 22.06 -1.65
CA ILE A 182 -2.02 21.85 -2.02
C ILE A 182 -2.95 22.19 -0.84
N ALA A 183 -2.63 21.71 0.37
CA ALA A 183 -3.42 22.01 1.57
C ALA A 183 -3.47 23.53 1.88
N LYS A 184 -2.39 24.26 1.61
CA LYS A 184 -2.32 25.72 1.81
C LYS A 184 -3.09 26.47 0.73
N GLU A 185 -2.97 26.06 -0.52
CA GLU A 185 -3.66 26.68 -1.66
C GLU A 185 -5.18 26.56 -1.54
N ILE A 186 -5.66 25.40 -1.08
CA ILE A 186 -7.09 25.17 -0.83
C ILE A 186 -7.54 25.79 0.51
N GLY A 187 -6.59 26.19 1.37
CA GLY A 187 -6.89 26.84 2.64
C GLY A 187 -7.48 25.91 3.71
N VAL A 188 -7.09 24.63 3.73
CA VAL A 188 -7.63 23.62 4.67
C VAL A 188 -6.58 23.13 5.65
N SER A 189 -7.03 22.61 6.80
CA SER A 189 -6.14 21.94 7.75
C SER A 189 -5.53 20.68 7.15
N ARG A 190 -4.37 20.24 7.67
CA ARG A 190 -3.71 19.01 7.21
C ARG A 190 -4.62 17.78 7.31
N GLN A 191 -5.39 17.67 8.39
CA GLN A 191 -6.33 16.57 8.57
C GLN A 191 -7.42 16.59 7.50
N ARG A 192 -8.04 17.77 7.28
CA ARG A 192 -9.10 17.93 6.28
C ARG A 192 -8.59 17.66 4.87
N TYR A 193 -7.37 18.09 4.55
CA TYR A 193 -6.71 17.75 3.30
C TYR A 193 -6.64 16.24 3.05
N TYR A 194 -6.20 15.44 4.04
CA TYR A 194 -6.12 13.99 3.87
C TYR A 194 -7.50 13.31 3.76
N GLU A 195 -8.54 13.87 4.37
CA GLU A 195 -9.92 13.42 4.15
C GLU A 195 -10.36 13.66 2.71
N ILE A 196 -10.13 14.86 2.18
CA ILE A 196 -10.45 15.21 0.79
C ILE A 196 -9.63 14.35 -0.18
N LYS A 197 -8.31 14.22 0.05
CA LYS A 197 -7.42 13.37 -0.76
C LYS A 197 -7.92 11.93 -0.79
N ARG A 198 -8.30 11.35 0.36
CA ARG A 198 -8.83 9.98 0.40
C ARG A 198 -10.11 9.85 -0.41
N SER A 199 -11.04 10.78 -0.25
CA SER A 199 -12.29 10.81 -1.02
C SER A 199 -12.04 10.91 -2.52
N ALA A 200 -11.12 11.79 -2.92
CA ALA A 200 -10.68 11.98 -4.29
C ALA A 200 -10.06 10.70 -4.89
N VAL A 201 -9.12 10.07 -4.20
CA VAL A 201 -8.46 8.82 -4.66
C VAL A 201 -9.47 7.67 -4.75
N MET A 202 -10.41 7.56 -3.80
CA MET A 202 -11.51 6.60 -3.89
C MET A 202 -12.30 6.81 -5.18
N LYS A 203 -12.74 8.05 -5.45
CA LYS A 203 -13.53 8.37 -6.66
C LYS A 203 -12.75 8.08 -7.94
N MET A 204 -11.45 8.39 -7.99
CA MET A 204 -10.56 8.02 -9.09
C MET A 204 -10.52 6.50 -9.29
N ALA A 205 -10.34 5.72 -8.23
CA ALA A 205 -10.31 4.26 -8.32
C ALA A 205 -11.63 3.69 -8.84
N TRP A 206 -12.76 4.22 -8.39
CA TRP A 206 -14.09 3.84 -8.91
C TRP A 206 -14.26 4.22 -10.38
N ALA A 207 -13.82 5.40 -10.80
CA ALA A 207 -13.91 5.83 -12.19
C ALA A 207 -13.01 5.00 -13.13
N MET A 208 -11.84 4.57 -12.65
CA MET A 208 -10.86 3.83 -13.45
C MET A 208 -11.09 2.31 -13.48
N TYR A 209 -11.59 1.74 -12.38
CA TYR A 209 -11.69 0.29 -12.20
C TYR A 209 -13.09 -0.18 -11.77
N GLY A 210 -14.08 0.71 -11.69
CA GLY A 210 -15.45 0.38 -11.24
C GLY A 210 -16.05 -0.81 -12.00
N ASP A 211 -15.85 -0.86 -13.32
CA ASP A 211 -16.32 -1.97 -14.16
C ASP A 211 -15.63 -3.30 -13.84
N GLN A 212 -14.36 -3.26 -13.41
CA GLN A 212 -13.59 -4.46 -13.02
C GLN A 212 -14.01 -4.96 -11.64
N VAL A 213 -14.26 -4.03 -10.71
CA VAL A 213 -14.74 -4.34 -9.35
C VAL A 213 -16.08 -5.08 -9.41
N GLN A 214 -16.99 -4.65 -10.28
CA GLN A 214 -18.31 -5.27 -10.47
C GLN A 214 -18.27 -6.67 -11.10
N GLN A 215 -17.22 -7.00 -11.85
CA GLN A 215 -17.06 -8.33 -12.47
C GLN A 215 -16.40 -9.36 -11.55
N THR A 216 -15.73 -8.91 -10.49
CA THR A 216 -15.00 -9.76 -9.54
C THR A 216 -15.76 -10.10 -8.25
N GLY A 217 -16.97 -9.56 -8.06
CA GLY A 217 -17.85 -9.84 -6.92
C GLY A 217 -19.14 -10.53 -7.36
#